data_AF-A0A177B5L8-F1
#
_entry.id   AF-A0A177B5L8-F1
#
_cell.length_a   1.000
_cell.length_b   1.000
_cell.length_c   1.000
_cell.angle_alpha   90.00
_cell.angle_beta   90.00
_cell.angle_gamma   90.00
#
_symmetry.space_group_name_H-M   'P 1'
#
loop_
_entity.id
_entity.type
_entity.pdbx_description
1 polymer ?
#
loop_
_entity_poly.entity_id
_entity_poly.type
_entity_poly.pdbx_seq_one_letter_code
_entity_poly.pdbx_strand_id
1 'polypeptide(L)'
;IFLIGSSNFTLFGTPLLNPDHASVTATVIEKSFTNAYVHVIKKKRIKHYDWRRNILTFVRINSINIDQGYNFNNESWKKELV
;
A
#
# COMPACT_ATOMS: atom_id res chain seq x y z
N ILE A 1 -3.21 3.22 -5.88
CA ILE A 1 -1.84 3.73 -5.55
C ILE A 1 -2.00 5.18 -5.09
N PHE A 2 -1.35 5.60 -4.01
CA PHE A 2 -1.49 6.99 -3.51
C PHE A 2 -0.53 7.96 -4.21
N LEU A 3 0.72 7.56 -4.41
CA LEU A 3 1.79 8.40 -4.95
C LEU A 3 2.77 7.53 -5.73
N ILE A 4 3.27 8.05 -6.84
CA ILE A 4 4.39 7.47 -7.59
C ILE A 4 5.46 8.53 -7.80
N GLY A 5 6.68 8.25 -7.33
CA GLY A 5 7.84 9.11 -7.51
C GLY A 5 8.79 8.55 -8.57
N SER A 6 9.32 9.44 -9.40
CA SER A 6 10.45 9.21 -10.30
C SER A 6 11.53 10.26 -10.02
N SER A 7 12.70 10.14 -10.64
CA SER A 7 13.78 11.12 -10.46
C SER A 7 13.38 12.53 -10.91
N ASN A 8 12.49 12.63 -11.91
CA ASN A 8 12.17 13.89 -12.59
C ASN A 8 10.72 14.36 -12.38
N PHE A 9 9.85 13.53 -11.79
CA PHE A 9 8.45 13.88 -11.57
C PHE A 9 7.87 13.10 -10.38
N THR A 10 6.76 13.58 -9.85
CA THR A 10 5.95 12.86 -8.85
C THR A 10 4.49 13.00 -9.20
N LEU A 11 3.79 11.87 -9.19
CA LEU A 11 2.37 11.77 -9.50
C LEU A 11 1.59 11.51 -8.22
N PHE A 12 0.70 12.43 -7.88
CA PHE A 12 -0.15 12.35 -6.71
C PHE A 12 -1.55 11.88 -7.10
N GLY A 13 -2.09 10.91 -6.38
CA GLY A 13 -3.50 10.54 -6.43
C GLY A 13 -4.29 11.32 -5.36
N THR A 14 -5.44 11.87 -5.74
CA THR A 14 -6.35 12.57 -4.82
C THR A 14 -7.72 11.89 -4.80
N PRO A 15 -7.99 10.94 -3.89
CA PRO A 15 -7.11 10.29 -2.91
C PRO A 15 -6.32 9.10 -3.47
N LEU A 16 -6.71 8.54 -4.62
CA LEU A 16 -6.04 7.40 -5.25
C LEU A 16 -5.82 7.71 -6.73
N LEU A 17 -4.70 7.23 -7.26
CA LEU A 17 -4.42 7.26 -8.69
C LEU A 17 -5.31 6.26 -9.43
N ASN A 18 -5.80 6.65 -10.61
CA ASN A 18 -6.60 5.79 -11.47
C ASN A 18 -5.80 4.52 -11.82
N PRO A 19 -6.35 3.30 -11.68
CA PRO A 19 -5.67 2.05 -12.01
C PRO A 19 -5.15 1.98 -13.46
N ASP A 20 -5.80 2.68 -14.39
CA ASP A 20 -5.38 2.71 -15.80
C ASP A 20 -4.06 3.47 -15.98
N HIS A 21 -3.77 4.47 -15.14
CA HIS A 21 -2.58 5.31 -15.29
C HIS A 21 -1.32 4.67 -14.68
N ALA A 22 -1.48 3.72 -13.75
CA ALA A 22 -0.34 3.05 -13.17
C ALA A 22 -0.68 1.68 -12.60
N SER A 23 0.24 0.74 -12.79
CA SER A 23 0.14 -0.63 -12.29
C SER A 23 1.38 -1.03 -11.51
N VAL A 24 1.17 -1.82 -10.46
CA VAL A 24 2.23 -2.43 -9.66
C VAL A 24 2.07 -3.93 -9.73
N THR A 25 3.07 -4.62 -10.25
CA THR A 25 3.09 -6.09 -10.32
C THR A 25 4.01 -6.62 -9.24
N ALA A 26 3.51 -7.59 -8.48
CA ALA A 26 4.24 -8.16 -7.35
C ALA A 26 3.97 -9.67 -7.24
N THR A 27 4.94 -10.39 -6.70
CA THR A 27 4.85 -11.84 -6.44
C THR A 27 4.88 -12.12 -4.96
N VAL A 28 4.02 -13.06 -4.52
CA VAL A 28 4.07 -13.59 -3.16
C VAL A 28 5.26 -14.52 -3.06
N ILE A 29 6.22 -14.19 -2.20
CA ILE A 29 7.40 -15.03 -1.96
C ILE A 29 7.10 -16.07 -0.89
N GLU A 30 6.50 -15.64 0.21
CA GLU A 30 6.32 -16.49 1.38
C GLU A 30 5.06 -16.09 2.15
N LYS A 31 4.42 -17.07 2.78
CA LYS A 31 3.38 -16.88 3.78
C LYS A 31 3.89 -17.47 5.09
N SER A 32 4.00 -16.64 6.11
CA SER A 32 4.62 -17.03 7.39
C SER A 32 3.87 -16.42 8.57
N PHE A 33 4.32 -16.71 9.78
CA PHE A 33 3.79 -16.13 11.01
C PHE A 33 4.79 -15.15 11.61
N THR A 34 4.30 -14.10 12.28
CA THR A 34 5.17 -13.27 13.12
C THR A 34 5.77 -14.08 14.26
N ASN A 35 6.83 -13.55 14.86
CA ASN A 35 7.25 -14.00 16.18
C ASN A 35 6.07 -13.96 17.15
N ALA A 36 6.00 -14.97 18.01
CA ALA A 36 4.95 -15.08 19.00
C ALA A 36 5.12 -13.94 20.01
N TYR A 37 4.05 -13.19 20.22
CA TYR A 37 3.97 -12.25 21.33
C TYR A 37 2.98 -12.78 22.35
N VAL A 38 3.27 -12.50 23.62
CA VAL A 38 2.44 -12.94 24.73
C VAL A 38 1.44 -11.86 25.06
N HIS A 39 0.17 -12.15 24.85
CA HIS A 39 -0.92 -11.32 25.32
C HIS A 39 -1.31 -11.77 26.74
N VAL A 40 -0.92 -10.97 27.74
CA VAL A 40 -1.18 -11.28 29.14
C VAL A 40 -2.55 -10.76 29.54
N ILE A 41 -3.46 -11.67 29.90
CA ILE A 41 -4.76 -11.32 30.46
C ILE A 41 -4.65 -11.49 31.98
N LYS A 42 -4.63 -10.37 32.70
CA LYS A 42 -4.59 -10.36 34.17
C LYS A 42 -5.97 -10.00 34.73
N LYS A 43 -6.58 -10.95 35.44
CA LYS A 43 -7.77 -10.74 36.27
C LYS A 43 -7.38 -10.86 37.76
N LYS A 44 -8.25 -10.39 38.65
CA LYS A 44 -7.97 -10.26 40.11
C LYS A 44 -7.42 -11.53 40.77
N ARG A 45 -7.76 -12.74 40.26
CA ARG A 45 -7.28 -14.05 40.78
C ARG A 45 -6.68 -14.98 39.72
N ILE A 46 -6.64 -14.59 38.44
CA ILE A 46 -6.20 -15.46 37.34
C ILE A 46 -5.26 -14.67 36.44
N LYS A 47 -4.11 -15.26 36.12
CA LYS A 47 -3.23 -14.81 35.04
C LYS A 47 -3.30 -15.83 33.93
N HIS A 48 -3.63 -15.37 32.72
CA HIS A 48 -3.59 -16.19 31.52
C HIS A 48 -2.61 -15.59 30.53
N TYR A 49 -1.86 -16.44 29.85
CA TYR A 49 -0.82 -16.06 28.89
C TYR A 49 -1.21 -16.64 27.52
N ASP A 50 -1.72 -15.78 26.64
CA ASP A 50 -2.05 -16.16 25.27
C ASP A 50 -0.83 -15.95 24.36
N TRP A 51 -0.29 -17.01 23.79
CA TRP A 51 0.72 -16.89 22.75
C TRP A 51 0.03 -16.64 21.41
N ARG A 52 0.15 -15.41 20.89
CA ARG A 52 -0.48 -15.02 19.62
C ARG A 52 0.58 -14.78 18.56
N ARG A 53 0.21 -15.10 17.31
CA ARG A 53 1.00 -14.85 16.11
C ARG A 53 0.08 -14.32 15.03
N ASN A 54 0.54 -13.32 14.30
CA ASN A 54 -0.20 -12.81 13.14
C ASN A 54 0.35 -13.46 11.87
N ILE A 55 -0.52 -13.70 10.89
CA ILE A 55 -0.10 -14.19 9.58
C ILE A 55 0.48 -13.00 8.80
N LEU A 56 1.67 -13.18 8.25
CA LEU A 56 2.31 -12.24 7.33
C LEU A 56 2.46 -12.88 5.96
N THR A 57 2.32 -12.06 4.92
CA THR A 57 2.64 -12.46 3.54
C THR A 57 3.76 -11.56 3.04
N PHE A 58 4.90 -12.16 2.71
CA PHE A 58 6.03 -11.47 2.11
C PHE A 58 5.81 -11.36 0.61
N VAL A 59 5.83 -10.13 0.11
CA VAL A 59 5.57 -9.81 -1.29
C VAL A 59 6.76 -9.04 -1.85
N ARG A 60 7.28 -9.45 -3.02
CA ARG A 60 8.29 -8.70 -3.76
C ARG A 60 7.64 -7.93 -4.89
N ILE A 61 7.91 -6.64 -4.92
CA ILE A 61 7.52 -5.77 -6.03
C ILE A 61 8.46 -6.06 -7.19
N ASN A 62 7.92 -6.46 -8.34
CA ASN A 62 8.69 -6.81 -9.53
C ASN A 62 8.84 -5.61 -10.46
N SER A 63 7.73 -4.90 -10.70
CA SER A 63 7.70 -3.74 -11.59
C SER A 63 6.64 -2.75 -11.17
N ILE A 64 6.92 -1.48 -11.43
CA ILE A 64 5.99 -0.36 -11.28
C ILE A 64 5.95 0.30 -12.65
N ASN A 65 4.79 0.23 -13.31
CA ASN A 65 4.60 0.76 -14.65
C ASN A 65 3.64 1.95 -14.58
N ILE A 66 3.96 2.99 -15.36
CA ILE A 66 3.15 4.19 -15.51
C ILE A 66 2.75 4.26 -16.98
N ASP A 67 1.48 4.48 -17.25
CA ASP A 67 1.01 4.67 -18.62
C ASP A 67 1.51 6.02 -19.17
N GLN A 68 2.14 5.97 -20.34
CA GLN A 68 2.70 7.14 -21.01
C GLN A 68 1.61 8.03 -21.64
N GLY A 69 0.37 7.54 -21.73
CA GLY A 69 -0.78 8.30 -22.21
C GLY A 69 -1.28 9.38 -21.25
N TYR A 70 -0.71 9.51 -20.04
CA TYR A 70 -1.15 10.51 -19.07
C TYR A 70 -0.79 11.93 -19.53
N ASN A 71 -1.82 12.70 -19.88
CA ASN A 71 -1.65 14.10 -20.24
C ASN A 71 -1.42 14.95 -18.99
N PHE A 72 -0.16 15.35 -18.77
CA PHE A 72 0.25 16.24 -17.69
C PHE A 72 -0.30 17.67 -17.83
N ASN A 73 -0.78 18.06 -19.02
CA ASN A 73 -1.30 19.40 -19.29
C ASN A 73 -2.81 19.54 -19.00
N ASN A 74 -3.37 18.66 -18.16
CA ASN A 74 -4.75 18.82 -17.69
C ASN A 74 -4.82 20.00 -16.70
N GLU A 75 -4.85 21.22 -17.22
CA GLU A 75 -5.14 22.44 -16.48
C GLU A 75 -6.61 22.43 -16.03
N SER A 76 -6.88 21.76 -14.92
CA SER A 76 -8.22 21.61 -14.32
C SER A 76 -8.91 22.96 -14.12
N TRP A 77 -8.14 24.02 -13.83
CA TRP A 77 -8.63 25.38 -13.59
C TRP A 77 -9.17 26.10 -14.83
N LYS A 78 -8.92 25.59 -16.05
CA LYS A 78 -9.49 26.15 -17.29
C LYS A 78 -10.89 25.61 -17.62
N LYS A 79 -11.34 24.54 -16.96
CA LYS A 79 -12.64 23.90 -17.24
C LYS A 79 -13.82 24.53 -16.51
N GLU A 80 -13.58 25.50 -15.63
CA GLU A 80 -14.62 26.16 -14.82
C GLU A 80 -15.10 27.51 -15.39
N LEU A 81 -14.64 27.93 -16.58
CA LEU A 81 -14.91 29.26 -17.16
C LEU A 81 -15.66 29.25 -18.51
N VAL A 82 -16.43 28.21 -18.81
CA VAL A 82 -17.38 28.14 -19.95
C VAL A 82 -18.74 27.67 -19.42
#